data_AF-A0A2N9LSB5-F1
#
_entry.id   AF-A0A2N9LSB5-F1
#
_cell.length_a   1.000
_cell.length_b   1.000
_cell.length_c   1.000
_cell.angle_alpha   90.00
_cell.angle_beta   90.00
_cell.angle_gamma   90.00
#
_symmetry.space_group_name_H-M   'P 1'
#
loop_
_entity.id
_entity.type
_entity.pdbx_description
1 polymer ?
#
loop_
_entity_poly.entity_id
_entity_poly.type
_entity_poly.pdbx_seq_one_letter_code
_entity_poly.pdbx_strand_id
1 'polypeptide(L)'
;MRRLLLPGSIALAICFLFSLPVSAGKINTSDFPLRVLILFRNGARHYHGNGGGMSSLEQVDGLGEADLFENGQPTGFDFNYTCSQPITPTPGLETFMARWKKPERVLQIVMPVMGGKPGDMNSCDLNVNLKQGTAYVRHNGGVVEEPAAEFKEWMIKHQYDPEHGKDLPATATSEQPATGQQGAAPEGAQQP
;
A
#
# COMPACT_ATOMS: atom_id res chain seq x y z
N MET A 1 39.77 -20.35 -71.92
CA MET A 1 38.70 -21.14 -71.26
C MET A 1 38.90 -21.10 -69.75
N ARG A 2 37.80 -20.94 -69.01
CA ARG A 2 37.62 -21.06 -67.54
C ARG A 2 38.25 -20.00 -66.61
N ARG A 3 37.37 -19.06 -66.25
CA ARG A 3 37.27 -18.34 -64.97
C ARG A 3 37.06 -19.31 -63.80
N LEU A 4 37.49 -18.95 -62.59
CA LEU A 4 36.59 -18.73 -61.43
C LEU A 4 37.37 -18.27 -60.19
N LEU A 5 37.02 -17.06 -59.75
CA LEU A 5 37.31 -16.46 -58.46
C LEU A 5 36.50 -17.18 -57.37
N LEU A 6 37.09 -17.39 -56.19
CA LEU A 6 36.38 -17.78 -54.96
C LEU A 6 36.19 -16.54 -54.05
N PRO A 7 34.95 -16.21 -53.65
CA PRO A 7 34.60 -15.17 -52.67
C PRO A 7 34.42 -15.78 -51.26
N GLY A 8 34.29 -14.96 -50.22
CA GLY A 8 33.76 -15.45 -48.94
C GLY A 8 33.91 -14.54 -47.73
N SER A 9 33.17 -13.43 -47.72
CA SER A 9 32.98 -12.54 -46.58
C SER A 9 32.11 -13.15 -45.45
N ILE A 10 32.09 -12.46 -44.31
CA ILE A 10 31.05 -12.42 -43.25
C ILE A 10 31.33 -13.28 -42.01
N ALA A 11 32.03 -12.70 -41.05
CA ALA A 11 31.87 -13.05 -39.63
C ALA A 11 30.58 -12.36 -39.13
N LEU A 12 29.49 -13.12 -39.07
CA LEU A 12 28.23 -12.69 -38.50
C LEU A 12 28.35 -12.76 -36.96
N ALA A 13 28.61 -11.63 -36.31
CA ALA A 13 28.56 -11.53 -34.85
C ALA A 13 27.10 -11.61 -34.40
N ILE A 14 26.73 -12.75 -33.80
CA ILE A 14 25.41 -13.05 -33.28
C ILE A 14 25.20 -12.22 -32.01
N CYS A 15 24.49 -11.09 -32.12
CA CYS A 15 23.90 -10.40 -30.97
C CYS A 15 22.76 -11.27 -30.43
N PHE A 16 23.09 -12.22 -29.54
CA PHE A 16 22.10 -12.81 -28.65
C PHE A 16 21.58 -11.70 -27.74
N LEU A 17 20.46 -11.12 -28.14
CA LEU A 17 19.58 -10.33 -27.29
C LEU A 17 19.16 -11.26 -26.14
N PHE A 18 19.76 -11.06 -24.96
CA PHE A 18 19.29 -11.66 -23.72
C PHE A 18 17.91 -11.06 -23.40
N SER A 19 16.86 -11.66 -23.95
CA SER A 19 15.50 -11.48 -23.45
C SER A 19 15.43 -12.19 -22.09
N LEU A 20 15.74 -11.47 -21.01
CA LEU A 20 15.45 -11.97 -19.67
C LEU A 20 13.93 -12.06 -19.52
N PRO A 21 13.35 -13.25 -19.30
CA PRO A 21 11.94 -13.35 -18.99
C PRO A 21 11.70 -12.67 -17.63
N VAL A 22 10.93 -11.58 -17.64
CA VAL A 22 10.36 -11.01 -16.41
C VAL A 22 9.36 -12.04 -15.89
N SER A 23 9.79 -12.88 -14.95
CA SER A 23 8.87 -13.70 -14.18
C SER A 23 8.01 -12.75 -13.33
N ALA A 24 6.69 -12.85 -13.47
CA ALA A 24 5.76 -12.34 -12.48
C ALA A 24 5.96 -13.14 -11.19
N GLY A 25 6.99 -12.77 -10.42
CA GLY A 25 7.39 -13.46 -9.21
C GLY A 25 6.32 -13.29 -8.14
N LYS A 26 5.95 -14.40 -7.48
CA LYS A 26 5.19 -14.37 -6.24
C LYS A 26 5.92 -13.44 -5.26
N ILE A 27 5.22 -12.45 -4.71
CA ILE A 27 5.80 -11.51 -3.74
C ILE A 27 6.30 -12.33 -2.54
N ASN A 28 7.59 -12.20 -2.24
CA ASN A 28 8.19 -12.79 -1.06
C ASN A 28 8.16 -11.75 0.08
N THR A 29 7.51 -12.09 1.19
CA THR A 29 7.30 -11.17 2.31
C THR A 29 8.61 -10.77 2.98
N SER A 30 9.66 -11.59 2.89
CA SER A 30 10.99 -11.25 3.44
C SER A 30 11.64 -10.06 2.75
N ASP A 31 11.23 -9.74 1.53
CA ASP A 31 11.80 -8.64 0.74
C ASP A 31 11.21 -7.28 1.15
N PHE A 32 10.22 -7.27 2.06
CA PHE A 32 9.46 -6.10 2.48
C PHE A 32 9.51 -5.96 4.02
N PRO A 33 10.67 -5.57 4.57
CA PRO A 33 10.87 -5.51 6.02
C PRO A 33 10.16 -4.32 6.68
N LEU A 34 9.78 -3.29 5.92
CA LEU A 34 9.19 -2.06 6.45
C LEU A 34 7.68 -2.17 6.57
N ARG A 35 7.08 -1.32 7.40
CA ARG A 35 5.62 -1.25 7.57
C ARG A 35 5.10 0.16 7.34
N VAL A 36 3.94 0.25 6.72
CA VAL A 36 3.29 1.51 6.37
C VAL A 36 1.85 1.53 6.84
N LEU A 37 1.51 2.48 7.69
CA LEU A 37 0.14 2.79 8.08
C LEU A 37 -0.37 3.92 7.18
N ILE A 38 -1.43 3.69 6.41
CA ILE A 38 -2.00 4.74 5.54
C ILE A 38 -3.23 5.31 6.23
N LEU A 39 -3.10 6.54 6.75
CA LEU A 39 -4.16 7.18 7.53
C LEU A 39 -5.16 7.90 6.64
N PHE A 40 -4.66 8.61 5.64
CA PHE A 40 -5.47 9.40 4.72
C PHE A 40 -4.99 9.23 3.29
N ARG A 41 -5.95 9.26 2.36
CA ARG A 41 -5.68 9.37 0.92
C ARG A 41 -6.79 10.15 0.23
N ASN A 42 -6.40 10.98 -0.71
CA ASN A 42 -7.27 11.49 -1.76
C ASN A 42 -6.80 10.92 -3.11
N GLY A 43 -7.63 11.02 -4.14
CA GLY A 43 -7.21 10.59 -5.47
C GLY A 43 -8.31 10.66 -6.51
N ALA A 44 -7.88 10.59 -7.77
CA ALA A 44 -8.72 10.55 -8.96
C ALA A 44 -8.55 9.19 -9.65
N ARG A 45 -9.65 8.69 -10.23
CA ARG A 45 -9.65 7.46 -11.04
C ARG A 45 -9.74 7.86 -12.50
N HIS A 46 -8.79 7.38 -13.29
CA HIS A 46 -8.70 7.60 -14.71
C HIS A 46 -9.18 6.34 -15.43
N TYR A 47 -10.23 6.50 -16.21
CA TYR A 47 -10.85 5.42 -16.97
C TYR A 47 -10.58 5.61 -18.46
N HIS A 48 -10.19 4.54 -19.13
CA HIS A 48 -10.12 4.50 -20.58
C HIS A 48 -11.43 3.93 -21.13
N GLY A 49 -11.96 4.52 -22.21
CA GLY A 49 -13.16 4.04 -22.87
C GLY A 49 -13.08 4.18 -24.39
N ASN A 50 -13.20 3.07 -25.12
CA ASN A 50 -13.24 3.06 -26.58
C ASN A 50 -14.67 3.28 -27.10
N GLY A 51 -15.32 4.39 -26.74
CA GLY A 51 -16.59 4.86 -27.34
C GLY A 51 -17.83 3.93 -27.31
N GLY A 52 -17.72 2.69 -26.83
CA GLY A 52 -18.72 1.63 -26.96
C GLY A 52 -19.28 1.08 -25.64
N GLY A 53 -19.18 1.85 -24.55
CA GLY A 53 -19.90 1.57 -23.30
C GLY A 53 -19.18 0.75 -22.23
N MET A 54 -17.98 0.23 -22.49
CA MET A 54 -17.16 -0.42 -21.45
C MET A 54 -15.92 0.43 -21.15
N SER A 55 -15.85 0.95 -19.92
CA SER A 55 -14.70 1.69 -19.41
C SER A 55 -13.90 0.81 -18.45
N SER A 56 -12.59 0.75 -18.63
CA SER A 56 -11.67 0.04 -17.73
C SER A 56 -10.88 1.07 -16.92
N LEU A 57 -10.67 0.79 -15.62
CA LEU A 57 -9.78 1.59 -14.80
C LEU A 57 -8.35 1.42 -15.34
N GLU A 58 -7.77 2.52 -15.79
CA GLU A 58 -6.41 2.55 -16.35
C GLU A 58 -5.41 2.92 -15.25
N GLN A 59 -5.74 3.97 -14.49
CA GLN A 59 -4.81 4.58 -13.55
C GLN A 59 -5.54 5.25 -12.40
N VAL A 60 -4.90 5.25 -11.23
CA VAL A 60 -5.33 6.01 -10.05
C VAL A 60 -4.16 6.86 -9.60
N ASP A 61 -4.39 8.16 -9.58
CA ASP A 61 -3.44 9.14 -9.07
C ASP A 61 -3.96 9.74 -7.78
N GLY A 62 -3.06 10.08 -6.86
CA GLY A 62 -3.49 10.70 -5.61
C GLY A 62 -2.37 11.11 -4.68
N LEU A 63 -2.80 11.67 -3.56
CA LEU A 63 -1.95 12.11 -2.45
C LEU A 63 -2.44 11.46 -1.16
N GLY A 64 -1.60 11.43 -0.14
CA GLY A 64 -1.99 10.94 1.17
C GLY A 64 -0.98 11.22 2.26
N GLU A 65 -1.37 10.80 3.46
CA GLU A 65 -0.61 10.92 4.70
C GLU A 65 -0.51 9.54 5.33
N ALA A 66 0.70 9.16 5.72
CA ALA A 66 1.02 7.84 6.22
C ALA A 66 2.16 7.88 7.22
N ASP A 67 2.28 6.84 8.04
CA ASP A 67 3.45 6.60 8.87
C ASP A 67 4.26 5.42 8.35
N LEU A 68 5.58 5.58 8.37
CA LEU A 68 6.57 4.54 8.16
C LEU A 68 7.04 4.04 9.52
N PHE A 69 7.12 2.72 9.67
CA PHE A 69 7.80 2.08 10.79
C PHE A 69 9.07 1.40 10.26
N GLU A 70 10.20 1.85 10.79
CA GLU A 70 11.52 1.32 10.46
C GLU A 70 12.36 1.28 11.73
N ASN A 71 12.78 0.08 12.13
CA ASN A 71 13.61 -0.17 13.33
C ASN A 71 12.96 0.35 14.63
N GLY A 72 11.64 0.17 14.77
CA GLY A 72 10.86 0.59 15.92
C GLY A 72 10.67 2.10 16.04
N GLN A 73 10.91 2.84 14.96
CA GLN A 73 10.71 4.29 14.90
C GLN A 73 9.54 4.61 13.97
N PRO A 74 8.49 5.27 14.46
CA PRO A 74 7.48 5.84 13.59
C PRO A 74 8.01 7.13 12.93
N THR A 75 7.70 7.34 11.66
CA THR A 75 7.97 8.59 10.94
C THR A 75 6.85 8.88 9.97
N GLY A 76 6.15 9.99 10.18
CA GLY A 76 5.11 10.49 9.30
C GLY A 76 5.69 10.93 7.97
N PHE A 77 4.93 10.75 6.91
CA PHE A 77 5.28 11.20 5.57
C PHE A 77 4.05 11.51 4.73
N ASP A 78 4.20 12.51 3.87
CA ASP A 78 3.26 12.77 2.79
C ASP A 78 3.68 11.95 1.59
N PHE A 79 2.72 11.48 0.80
CA PHE A 79 3.03 10.78 -0.43
C PHE A 79 2.16 11.20 -1.60
N ASN A 80 2.69 11.01 -2.79
CA ASN A 80 1.92 10.94 -4.03
C ASN A 80 2.13 9.57 -4.68
N TYR A 81 1.13 9.13 -5.45
CA TYR A 81 1.16 7.83 -6.10
C TYR A 81 0.45 7.84 -7.44
N THR A 82 0.87 6.90 -8.28
CA THR A 82 0.25 6.56 -9.58
C THR A 82 0.20 5.04 -9.66
N CYS A 83 -0.98 4.45 -9.46
CA CYS A 83 -1.12 3.00 -9.32
C CYS A 83 -2.31 2.44 -10.13
N SER A 84 -2.24 1.16 -10.48
CA SER A 84 -3.28 0.47 -11.26
C SER A 84 -4.58 0.24 -10.47
N GLN A 85 -4.53 0.39 -9.15
CA GLN A 85 -5.66 0.22 -8.24
C GLN A 85 -5.65 1.30 -7.15
N PRO A 86 -6.81 1.66 -6.58
CA PRO A 86 -6.86 2.64 -5.51
C PRO A 86 -6.20 2.12 -4.23
N ILE A 87 -5.31 2.90 -3.64
CA ILE A 87 -4.76 2.64 -2.30
C ILE A 87 -5.84 2.88 -1.25
N THR A 88 -6.18 1.89 -0.43
CA THR A 88 -7.12 2.09 0.68
C THR A 88 -6.39 2.52 1.95
N PRO A 89 -6.92 3.50 2.73
CA PRO A 89 -6.46 3.70 4.09
C PRO A 89 -6.57 2.39 4.86
N THR A 90 -5.57 2.11 5.70
CA THR A 90 -5.59 0.89 6.50
C THR A 90 -6.65 1.00 7.59
N PRO A 91 -7.41 -0.08 7.85
CA PRO A 91 -8.39 -0.08 8.93
C PRO A 91 -7.66 -0.11 10.28
N GLY A 92 -8.07 0.76 11.21
CA GLY A 92 -7.47 0.84 12.53
C GLY A 92 -5.96 1.15 12.47
N LEU A 93 -5.15 0.19 12.91
CA LEU A 93 -3.69 0.26 13.00
C LEU A 93 -2.99 -0.82 12.15
N GLU A 94 -3.70 -1.46 11.23
CA GLU A 94 -3.09 -2.41 10.30
C GLU A 94 -2.07 -1.72 9.39
N THR A 95 -1.03 -2.45 8.98
CA THR A 95 0.03 -1.92 8.14
C THR A 95 0.24 -2.71 6.85
N PHE A 96 0.60 -2.01 5.78
CA PHE A 96 1.10 -2.63 4.56
C PHE A 96 2.58 -2.97 4.69
N MET A 97 2.97 -4.11 4.11
CA MET A 97 4.38 -4.44 3.92
C MET A 97 4.99 -3.47 2.91
N ALA A 98 6.22 -3.02 3.17
CA ALA A 98 6.89 -2.05 2.33
C ALA A 98 8.40 -2.29 2.23
N ARG A 99 9.01 -1.66 1.23
CA ARG A 99 10.47 -1.55 1.10
C ARG A 99 10.87 -0.27 0.39
N TRP A 100 12.07 0.20 0.65
CA TRP A 100 12.68 1.25 -0.15
C TRP A 100 13.03 0.74 -1.55
N LYS A 101 12.48 1.37 -2.59
CA LYS A 101 13.04 1.28 -3.95
C LYS A 101 14.12 2.32 -4.16
N LYS A 102 13.93 3.50 -3.56
CA LYS A 102 14.94 4.55 -3.43
C LYS A 102 14.89 5.04 -1.99
N PRO A 103 15.99 4.97 -1.22
CA PRO A 103 16.00 5.38 0.18
C PRO A 103 15.38 6.76 0.35
N GLU A 104 14.47 6.89 1.33
CA GLU A 104 13.81 8.14 1.75
C GLU A 104 13.06 8.90 0.63
N ARG A 105 12.83 8.28 -0.53
CA ARG A 105 12.25 8.96 -1.70
C ARG A 105 11.17 8.16 -2.41
N VAL A 106 11.40 6.87 -2.60
CA VAL A 106 10.42 5.99 -3.26
C VAL A 106 10.24 4.72 -2.44
N LEU A 107 9.06 4.58 -1.88
CA LEU A 107 8.66 3.44 -1.08
C LEU A 107 7.71 2.56 -1.89
N GLN A 108 7.98 1.28 -1.99
CA GLN A 108 7.06 0.33 -2.61
C GLN A 108 6.25 -0.35 -1.51
N ILE A 109 4.94 -0.22 -1.57
CA ILE A 109 4.01 -0.93 -0.68
C ILE A 109 3.42 -2.15 -1.39
N VAL A 110 3.05 -3.16 -0.62
CA VAL A 110 2.32 -4.35 -1.07
C VAL A 110 0.94 -4.35 -0.46
N MET A 111 -0.07 -4.45 -1.31
CA MET A 111 -1.49 -4.43 -0.94
C MET A 111 -2.20 -5.67 -1.49
N PRO A 112 -3.21 -6.19 -0.79
CA PRO A 112 -4.07 -7.23 -1.34
C PRO A 112 -4.84 -6.71 -2.56
N VAL A 113 -4.99 -7.55 -3.58
CA VAL A 113 -5.83 -7.25 -4.75
C VAL A 113 -7.30 -7.37 -4.35
N MET A 114 -7.99 -6.23 -4.32
CA MET A 114 -9.44 -6.21 -4.08
C MET A 114 -10.19 -6.95 -5.20
N GLY A 115 -10.94 -7.99 -4.84
CA GLY A 115 -11.67 -8.83 -5.79
C GLY A 115 -10.80 -9.85 -6.56
N GLY A 116 -9.53 -10.00 -6.18
CA GLY A 116 -8.63 -11.04 -6.69
C GLY A 116 -8.81 -12.39 -5.98
N LYS A 117 -7.97 -13.36 -6.30
CA LYS A 117 -7.91 -14.64 -5.57
C LYS A 117 -7.30 -14.42 -4.19
N PRO A 118 -7.61 -15.27 -3.19
CA PRO A 118 -6.95 -15.22 -1.90
C PRO A 118 -5.42 -15.27 -2.04
N GLY A 119 -4.73 -14.28 -1.47
CA GLY A 119 -3.28 -14.16 -1.56
C GLY A 119 -2.76 -13.43 -2.80
N ASP A 120 -3.63 -12.97 -3.70
CA ASP A 120 -3.22 -12.06 -4.77
C ASP A 120 -2.80 -10.72 -4.16
N MET A 121 -1.57 -10.31 -4.48
CA MET A 121 -0.97 -9.08 -3.99
C MET A 121 -0.57 -8.21 -5.19
N ASN A 122 -0.77 -6.91 -5.04
CA ASN A 122 -0.30 -5.88 -5.97
C ASN A 122 0.71 -4.99 -5.25
N SER A 123 1.57 -4.32 -6.01
CA SER A 123 2.51 -3.35 -5.46
C SER A 123 2.24 -1.96 -6.02
N CYS A 124 2.46 -0.94 -5.20
CA CYS A 124 2.28 0.45 -5.57
C CYS A 124 3.49 1.25 -5.09
N ASP A 125 4.03 2.09 -5.96
CA ASP A 125 5.16 2.95 -5.62
C ASP A 125 4.63 4.30 -5.12
N LEU A 126 5.14 4.72 -3.96
CA LEU A 126 4.83 5.99 -3.32
C LEU A 126 6.07 6.88 -3.43
N ASN A 127 5.90 8.09 -3.96
CA ASN A 127 6.91 9.13 -3.82
C ASN A 127 6.68 9.81 -2.48
N VAL A 128 7.65 9.70 -1.58
CA VAL A 128 7.49 10.10 -0.18
C VAL A 128 8.20 11.42 0.14
N ASN A 129 7.64 12.15 1.10
CA ASN A 129 8.24 13.29 1.75
C ASN A 129 8.18 13.09 3.27
N LEU A 130 9.29 12.65 3.86
CA LEU A 130 9.38 12.34 5.29
C LEU A 130 9.29 13.61 6.14
N LYS A 131 8.53 13.53 7.25
CA LYS A 131 8.41 14.57 8.27
C LYS A 131 9.23 14.19 9.49
N GLN A 132 10.44 14.74 9.58
CA GLN A 132 11.37 14.40 10.67
C GLN A 132 10.78 14.74 12.04
N GLY A 133 10.79 13.75 12.94
CA GLY A 133 10.33 13.93 14.31
C GLY A 133 8.80 13.97 14.48
N THR A 134 8.04 13.73 13.41
CA THR A 134 6.58 13.73 13.41
C THR A 134 6.06 12.32 13.12
N ALA A 135 4.91 11.98 13.68
CA ALA A 135 4.05 10.87 13.28
C ALA A 135 2.62 11.37 13.10
N TYR A 136 1.81 10.62 12.34
CA TYR A 136 0.40 10.92 12.12
C TYR A 136 -0.49 10.02 12.98
N VAL A 137 -1.49 10.59 13.64
CA VAL A 137 -2.45 9.80 14.42
C VAL A 137 -3.89 10.14 14.07
N ARG A 138 -4.79 9.16 14.22
CA ARG A 138 -6.24 9.35 14.07
C ARG A 138 -6.85 9.86 15.37
N HIS A 139 -7.19 11.14 15.45
CA HIS A 139 -7.92 11.73 16.57
C HIS A 139 -9.29 12.21 16.12
N ASN A 140 -10.36 11.78 16.80
CA ASN A 140 -11.75 12.21 16.54
C ASN A 140 -12.18 12.12 15.05
N GLY A 141 -11.69 11.11 14.33
CA GLY A 141 -11.97 10.92 12.90
C GLY A 141 -11.14 11.77 11.94
N GLY A 142 -10.26 12.65 12.44
CA GLY A 142 -9.26 13.38 11.67
C GLY A 142 -7.86 12.76 11.79
N VAL A 143 -6.97 13.14 10.88
CA VAL A 143 -5.53 12.87 10.97
C VAL A 143 -4.86 14.12 11.53
N VAL A 144 -4.05 13.95 12.57
CA VAL A 144 -3.28 15.03 13.19
C VAL A 144 -1.82 14.63 13.30
N GLU A 145 -0.93 15.62 13.29
CA GLU A 145 0.49 15.44 13.53
C GLU A 145 0.78 15.45 15.04
N GLU A 146 1.63 14.55 15.49
CA GLU A 146 2.20 14.53 16.84
C GLU A 146 3.69 14.24 16.81
N PRO A 147 4.44 14.54 17.88
CA PRO A 147 5.85 14.16 17.97
C PRO A 147 6.02 12.63 17.87
N ALA A 148 6.91 12.17 17.00
CA ALA A 148 7.18 10.73 16.82
C ALA A 148 7.60 10.03 18.12
N ALA A 149 8.23 10.77 19.04
CA ALA A 149 8.59 10.27 20.36
C ALA A 149 7.36 9.96 21.23
N GLU A 150 6.35 10.82 21.22
CA GLU A 150 5.10 10.61 21.97
C GLU A 150 4.36 9.41 21.40
N PHE A 151 4.28 9.30 20.07
CA PHE A 151 3.67 8.14 19.44
C PHE A 151 4.42 6.87 19.82
N LYS A 152 5.75 6.87 19.79
CA LYS A 152 6.57 5.73 20.18
C LYS A 152 6.35 5.30 21.64
N GLU A 153 6.23 6.24 22.56
CA GLU A 153 5.89 5.93 23.96
C GLU A 153 4.53 5.24 24.05
N TRP A 154 3.54 5.72 23.28
CA TRP A 154 2.25 5.07 23.14
C TRP A 154 2.40 3.65 22.58
N MET A 155 3.20 3.44 21.52
CA MET A 155 3.44 2.13 20.91
C MET A 155 3.98 1.13 21.94
N ILE A 156 4.99 1.53 22.72
CA ILE A 156 5.61 0.71 23.76
C ILE A 156 4.59 0.35 24.84
N LYS A 157 3.86 1.36 25.35
CA LYS A 157 2.84 1.17 26.39
C LYS A 157 1.76 0.18 25.97
N HIS A 158 1.39 0.20 24.69
CA HIS A 158 0.32 -0.64 24.14
C HIS A 158 0.83 -1.91 23.46
N GLN A 159 2.14 -2.17 23.52
CA GLN A 159 2.82 -3.30 22.87
C GLN A 159 2.52 -3.39 21.35
N TYR A 160 2.29 -2.24 20.73
CA TYR A 160 2.06 -2.12 19.30
C TYR A 160 3.41 -2.14 18.58
N ASP A 161 3.56 -3.12 17.69
CA ASP A 161 4.82 -3.42 17.01
C ASP A 161 4.50 -4.03 15.63
N PRO A 162 4.16 -3.17 14.66
CA PRO A 162 3.72 -3.61 13.33
C PRO A 162 4.83 -4.35 12.57
N GLU A 163 6.10 -4.04 12.82
CA GLU A 163 7.24 -4.72 12.19
C GLU A 163 7.27 -6.21 12.53
N HIS A 164 6.81 -6.58 13.73
CA HIS A 164 6.71 -7.96 14.20
C HIS A 164 5.27 -8.52 14.21
N GLY A 165 4.37 -7.92 13.44
CA GLY A 165 3.00 -8.41 13.23
C GLY A 165 2.06 -8.20 14.43
N LYS A 166 2.40 -7.29 15.34
CA LYS A 166 1.52 -6.86 16.44
C LYS A 166 0.77 -5.59 16.04
N ASP A 167 -0.02 -5.71 14.98
CA ASP A 167 -0.81 -4.60 14.43
C ASP A 167 -2.03 -4.23 15.31
N LEU A 168 -2.35 -5.07 16.31
CA LEU A 168 -3.40 -4.83 17.30
C LEU A 168 -2.76 -4.50 18.67
N PRO A 169 -2.93 -3.29 19.22
CA PRO A 169 -2.43 -2.97 20.55
C PRO A 169 -3.11 -3.86 21.60
N ALA A 170 -2.34 -4.31 22.59
CA ALA A 170 -2.79 -5.31 23.59
C ALA A 170 -4.03 -4.87 24.39
N THR A 171 -4.30 -3.57 24.47
CA THR A 171 -5.45 -2.98 25.17
C THR A 171 -6.67 -2.70 24.29
N ALA A 172 -6.62 -2.93 22.96
CA ALA A 172 -7.76 -2.71 22.07
C ALA A 172 -8.94 -3.70 22.26
N THR A 173 -8.85 -4.62 23.22
CA THR A 173 -9.93 -5.57 23.53
C THR A 173 -11.04 -4.98 24.42
N SER A 174 -10.93 -3.74 24.94
CA SER A 174 -11.94 -3.23 25.90
C SER A 174 -12.44 -1.79 25.78
N GLU A 175 -12.08 -1.02 24.75
CA GLU A 175 -12.63 0.34 24.55
C GLU A 175 -13.07 0.59 23.11
N GLN A 176 -13.88 -0.33 22.58
CA GLN A 176 -14.89 0.06 21.60
C GLN A 176 -16.20 0.16 22.37
N PRO A 177 -16.90 1.32 22.41
CA PRO A 177 -18.25 1.35 22.92
C PRO A 177 -19.07 0.40 22.05
N ALA A 178 -19.40 -0.76 22.62
CA ALA A 178 -20.53 -1.53 22.16
C ALA A 178 -21.71 -0.57 22.17
N THR A 179 -22.19 -0.21 20.97
CA THR A 179 -23.53 0.34 20.82
C THR A 179 -24.45 -0.79 21.26
N GLY A 180 -24.76 -0.79 22.56
CA GLY A 180 -25.67 -1.74 23.17
C GLY A 180 -27.01 -1.65 22.46
N GLN A 181 -27.48 -2.80 21.99
CA GLN A 181 -28.91 -3.05 21.81
C GLN A 181 -29.66 -2.66 23.08
N GLN A 182 -30.74 -1.90 22.97
CA GLN A 182 -32.06 -2.29 23.49
C GLN A 182 -33.14 -1.23 23.23
N GLY A 183 -34.32 -1.73 22.85
CA GLY A 183 -35.54 -0.99 22.59
C GLY A 183 -36.39 -1.77 21.59
N ALA A 184 -36.68 -3.05 21.86
CA ALA A 184 -37.94 -3.46 22.47
C ALA A 184 -39.15 -3.03 21.63
N ALA A 185 -39.70 -3.98 20.88
CA ALA A 185 -41.02 -3.89 20.28
C ALA A 185 -42.09 -3.81 21.39
N PRO A 186 -43.15 -3.01 21.20
CA PRO A 186 -44.43 -3.28 21.82
C PRO A 186 -45.41 -3.84 20.78
N GLU A 187 -45.90 -5.02 21.09
CA GLU A 187 -47.08 -5.66 20.53
C GLU A 187 -48.34 -5.01 21.10
N GLY A 188 -49.32 -4.65 20.25
CA GLY A 188 -50.74 -4.64 20.60
C GLY A 188 -51.52 -3.30 20.62
N ALA A 189 -52.54 -3.26 19.74
CA ALA A 189 -53.95 -2.90 20.00
C ALA A 189 -54.57 -1.64 19.33
N GLN A 190 -55.50 -1.96 18.43
CA GLN A 190 -56.86 -1.42 18.22
C GLN A 190 -57.11 -0.01 17.62
N GLN A 191 -57.92 -0.04 16.55
CA GLN A 191 -58.71 1.05 15.93
C GLN A 191 -59.71 1.70 16.92
N PRO A 192 -60.30 2.86 16.58
CA PRO A 192 -61.45 2.92 15.65
C PRO A 192 -61.18 3.70 14.34
#